data_AF-A0A917C2C3-F1
#
_entry.id   AF-A0A917C2C3-F1
#
_cell.length_a   1.000
_cell.length_b   1.000
_cell.length_c   1.000
_cell.angle_alpha   90.00
_cell.angle_beta   90.00
_cell.angle_gamma   90.00
#
_symmetry.space_group_name_H-M   'P 1'
#
loop_
_entity.id
_entity.type
_entity.pdbx_description
1 polymer ?
#
loop_
_entity_poly.entity_id
_entity_poly.type
_entity_poly.pdbx_seq_one_letter_code
_entity_poly.pdbx_strand_id
1 'polypeptide(L)'
;MSENKRTPVLDDHRRIKSKLVSPFNNAFGPMQEVSWINMMIPELLWIALVQEAWGPRRGVEIITAFTRDLRAGDPTRDRTIWAAAGKFASLPGGVLSSIVEGRSYRDDLCGPLAPLHAHYPDHPMRELTQAATEERWLQDLGVLKALVGVLFDRSSTCAIMVQATATWLAFDAERLKVSAGLALADFPRIEDYPETEQSQRIAASIRATLNQMFGDADMMASGTDWPTAFWNRGLELEQCED
;
A
#
# COMPACT_ATOMS: atom_id res chain seq x y z
N MET A 1 -37.14 -41.55 24.33
CA MET A 1 -37.23 -40.52 23.27
C MET A 1 -36.69 -39.23 23.85
N SER A 2 -35.42 -38.89 23.61
CA SER A 2 -34.88 -37.58 24.01
C SER A 2 -35.21 -36.56 22.92
N GLU A 3 -36.00 -35.55 23.26
CA GLU A 3 -36.29 -34.43 22.39
C GLU A 3 -34.98 -33.71 22.03
N ASN A 4 -34.66 -33.68 20.74
CA ASN A 4 -33.51 -32.98 20.21
C ASN A 4 -33.85 -31.47 20.21
N LYS A 5 -33.57 -30.78 21.32
CA LYS A 5 -33.68 -29.31 21.41
C LYS A 5 -32.72 -28.70 20.40
N ARG A 6 -33.26 -28.14 19.31
CA ARG A 6 -32.48 -27.39 18.33
C ARG A 6 -31.90 -26.15 19.01
N THR A 7 -30.58 -26.11 19.13
CA THR A 7 -29.86 -24.92 19.58
C THR A 7 -30.14 -23.78 18.60
N PRO A 8 -30.55 -22.58 19.08
CA PRO A 8 -30.73 -21.42 18.22
C PRO A 8 -29.41 -21.10 17.51
N VAL A 9 -29.46 -20.83 16.21
CA VAL A 9 -28.30 -20.63 15.32
C VAL A 9 -27.39 -19.45 15.75
N LEU A 10 -27.78 -18.66 16.75
CA LEU A 10 -27.08 -17.46 17.23
C LEU A 10 -26.95 -17.41 18.76
N ASP A 11 -27.11 -18.54 19.47
CA ASP A 11 -27.08 -18.55 20.95
C ASP A 11 -25.73 -18.07 21.52
N ASP A 12 -24.64 -18.28 20.77
CA ASP A 12 -23.30 -17.85 21.17
C ASP A 12 -23.04 -16.35 20.92
N HIS A 13 -23.93 -15.66 20.19
CA HIS A 13 -23.75 -14.23 19.87
C HIS A 13 -24.25 -13.36 21.03
N ARG A 14 -23.41 -12.43 21.46
CA ARG A 14 -23.75 -11.51 22.56
C ARG A 14 -24.38 -10.24 22.00
N ARG A 15 -25.58 -9.88 22.46
CA ARG A 15 -26.24 -8.63 22.07
C ARG A 15 -25.62 -7.46 22.85
N ILE A 16 -24.96 -6.54 22.15
CA ILE A 16 -24.43 -5.29 22.70
C ILE A 16 -25.27 -4.14 22.13
N LYS A 17 -26.03 -3.46 22.99
CA LYS A 17 -27.08 -2.51 22.59
C LYS A 17 -28.08 -3.17 21.61
N SER A 18 -28.23 -2.62 20.40
CA SER A 18 -29.13 -3.13 19.36
C SER A 18 -28.47 -4.13 18.40
N LYS A 19 -27.15 -4.35 18.46
CA LYS A 19 -26.40 -5.21 17.53
C LYS A 19 -26.04 -6.55 18.18
N LEU A 20 -26.22 -7.66 17.44
CA LEU A 20 -25.62 -8.94 17.80
C LEU A 20 -24.13 -8.92 17.42
N VAL A 21 -23.27 -9.28 18.37
CA VAL A 21 -21.83 -9.39 18.18
C VAL A 21 -21.46 -10.87 18.25
N SER A 22 -20.76 -11.36 17.23
CA SER A 22 -20.29 -12.75 17.20
C SER A 22 -19.30 -13.03 18.33
N PRO A 23 -19.18 -14.28 18.80
CA PRO A 23 -18.16 -14.67 19.79
C PRO A 23 -16.76 -14.17 19.42
N PHE A 24 -16.44 -14.24 18.12
CA PHE A 24 -15.15 -13.82 17.60
C PHE A 24 -14.94 -12.29 17.72
N ASN A 25 -15.89 -11.48 17.29
CA ASN A 25 -15.78 -10.02 17.40
C ASN A 25 -15.88 -9.53 18.85
N ASN A 26 -16.51 -10.31 19.74
CA ASN A 26 -16.55 -10.02 21.17
C ASN A 26 -15.20 -10.35 21.84
N ALA A 27 -14.51 -11.40 21.40
CA ALA A 27 -13.20 -11.80 21.94
C ALA A 27 -12.05 -10.94 21.40
N PHE A 28 -12.11 -10.53 20.13
CA PHE A 28 -11.00 -9.87 19.42
C PHE A 28 -11.28 -8.41 19.04
N GLY A 29 -12.47 -7.89 19.36
CA GLY A 29 -12.92 -6.57 18.92
C GLY A 29 -13.46 -6.58 17.49
N PRO A 30 -14.00 -5.45 17.00
CA PRO A 30 -14.43 -5.33 15.62
C PRO A 30 -13.23 -5.40 14.69
N MET A 31 -13.15 -6.45 13.85
CA MET A 31 -12.19 -6.48 12.76
C MET A 31 -12.60 -5.46 11.69
N GLN A 32 -11.67 -4.58 11.32
CA GLN A 32 -11.85 -3.73 10.16
C GLN A 32 -11.45 -4.49 8.90
N GLU A 33 -12.35 -4.52 7.92
CA GLU A 33 -12.04 -5.07 6.61
C GLU A 33 -11.10 -4.11 5.88
N VAL A 34 -9.93 -4.61 5.47
CA VAL A 34 -8.99 -3.86 4.64
C VAL A 34 -9.21 -4.26 3.19
N SER A 35 -9.72 -3.31 2.39
CA SER A 35 -9.98 -3.55 0.97
C SER A 35 -8.69 -3.35 0.16
N TRP A 36 -8.26 -4.39 -0.56
CA TRP A 36 -7.14 -4.26 -1.50
C TRP A 36 -7.42 -3.18 -2.54
N ILE A 37 -8.59 -3.25 -3.20
CA ILE A 37 -8.95 -2.33 -4.29
C ILE A 37 -9.23 -0.94 -3.74
N ASN A 38 -10.14 -0.82 -2.78
CA ASN A 38 -10.64 0.50 -2.37
C ASN A 38 -9.65 1.27 -1.48
N MET A 39 -8.75 0.56 -0.79
CA MET A 39 -7.81 1.19 0.15
C MET A 39 -6.36 1.05 -0.30
N MET A 40 -5.88 -0.16 -0.58
CA MET A 40 -4.43 -0.39 -0.76
C MET A 40 -3.91 0.03 -2.14
N ILE A 41 -4.68 -0.17 -3.23
CA ILE A 41 -4.24 0.23 -4.58
C ILE A 41 -3.92 1.74 -4.63
N PRO A 42 -4.81 2.67 -4.22
CA PRO A 42 -4.50 4.09 -4.22
C PRO A 42 -3.27 4.46 -3.38
N GLU A 43 -3.09 3.76 -2.26
CA GLU A 43 -2.00 4.01 -1.31
C GLU A 43 -0.64 3.52 -1.84
N LEU A 44 -0.62 2.45 -2.64
CA LEU A 44 0.60 1.79 -3.11
C LEU A 44 0.89 2.05 -4.60
N LEU A 45 0.01 2.75 -5.33
CA LEU A 45 0.17 3.01 -6.76
C LEU A 45 1.50 3.70 -7.09
N TRP A 46 1.99 4.58 -6.23
CA TRP A 46 3.28 5.25 -6.43
C TRP A 46 4.47 4.27 -6.42
N ILE A 47 4.41 3.19 -5.60
CA ILE A 47 5.40 2.11 -5.60
C ILE A 47 5.34 1.38 -6.94
N ALA A 48 4.13 1.08 -7.41
CA ALA A 48 3.90 0.40 -8.68
C ALA A 48 4.47 1.22 -9.85
N LEU A 49 4.27 2.54 -9.87
CA LEU A 49 4.80 3.42 -10.92
C LEU A 49 6.33 3.40 -10.98
N VAL A 50 6.98 3.49 -9.82
CA VAL A 50 8.45 3.43 -9.75
C VAL A 50 8.96 2.04 -10.19
N GLN A 51 8.27 0.97 -9.80
CA GLN A 51 8.64 -0.38 -10.23
C GLN A 51 8.34 -0.64 -11.71
N GLU A 52 7.31 -0.05 -12.29
CA GLU A 52 7.01 -0.15 -13.72
C GLU A 52 8.13 0.49 -14.56
N ALA A 53 8.66 1.62 -14.11
CA ALA A 53 9.73 2.33 -14.80
C ALA A 53 11.09 1.61 -14.72
N TRP A 54 11.40 0.98 -13.58
CA TRP A 54 12.76 0.49 -13.28
C TRP A 54 12.86 -1.01 -12.99
N GLY A 55 11.73 -1.71 -12.95
CA GLY A 55 11.62 -3.08 -12.46
C GLY A 55 11.64 -3.18 -10.92
N PRO A 56 11.23 -4.34 -10.36
CA PRO A 56 11.07 -4.52 -8.91
C PRO A 56 12.33 -4.26 -8.09
N ARG A 57 13.49 -4.74 -8.57
CA ARG A 57 14.75 -4.66 -7.82
C ARG A 57 15.30 -3.23 -7.74
N ARG A 58 15.39 -2.54 -8.87
CA ARG A 58 15.85 -1.14 -8.87
C ARG A 58 14.82 -0.22 -8.22
N GLY A 59 13.53 -0.50 -8.43
CA GLY A 59 12.44 0.22 -7.77
C GLY A 59 12.53 0.16 -6.24
N VAL A 60 12.77 -1.01 -5.65
CA VAL A 60 12.91 -1.13 -4.19
C VAL A 60 14.14 -0.37 -3.67
N GLU A 61 15.25 -0.33 -4.41
CA GLU A 61 16.44 0.45 -4.04
C GLU A 61 16.15 1.95 -3.98
N ILE A 62 15.51 2.50 -5.01
CA ILE A 62 15.11 3.91 -5.11
C ILE A 62 14.17 4.27 -3.95
N ILE A 63 13.12 3.46 -3.76
CA ILE A 63 12.11 3.67 -2.72
C ILE A 63 12.73 3.57 -1.32
N THR A 64 13.64 2.62 -1.11
CA THR A 64 14.33 2.46 0.17
C THR A 64 15.24 3.66 0.47
N ALA A 65 15.99 4.15 -0.52
CA ALA A 65 16.84 5.32 -0.34
C ALA A 65 16.01 6.56 0.04
N PHE A 66 14.93 6.81 -0.70
CA PHE A 66 14.00 7.91 -0.43
C PHE A 66 13.39 7.84 0.98
N THR A 67 12.85 6.69 1.35
CA THR A 67 12.20 6.53 2.66
C THR A 67 13.20 6.56 3.83
N ARG A 68 14.45 6.16 3.63
CA ARG A 68 15.52 6.34 4.63
C ARG A 68 15.88 7.80 4.84
N ASP A 69 16.03 8.58 3.77
CA ASP A 69 16.30 10.02 3.87
C ASP A 69 15.15 10.76 4.58
N LEU A 70 13.90 10.34 4.35
CA LEU A 70 12.72 10.81 5.10
C LEU A 70 12.81 10.58 6.61
N ARG A 71 13.29 9.41 7.03
CA ARG A 71 13.44 9.06 8.45
C ARG A 71 14.64 9.76 9.07
N ALA A 72 15.73 9.88 8.33
CA ALA A 72 16.93 10.61 8.77
C ALA A 72 16.67 12.10 8.99
N GLY A 73 15.71 12.70 8.28
CA GLY A 73 15.37 14.11 8.40
C GLY A 73 14.64 14.51 9.69
N ASP A 74 14.07 13.56 10.44
CA ASP A 74 13.31 13.84 11.65
C ASP A 74 13.24 12.61 12.59
N PRO A 75 13.78 12.69 13.82
CA PRO A 75 13.78 11.59 14.78
C PRO A 75 12.38 11.04 15.12
N THR A 76 11.33 11.86 15.02
CA THR A 76 9.95 11.41 15.27
C THR A 76 9.46 10.42 14.20
N ARG A 77 10.19 10.30 13.08
CA ARG A 77 9.86 9.44 11.93
C ARG A 77 10.73 8.20 11.84
N ASP A 78 11.68 7.99 12.76
CA ASP A 78 12.73 6.96 12.70
C ASP A 78 12.20 5.54 12.39
N ARG A 79 10.98 5.24 12.82
CA ARG A 79 10.33 3.94 12.60
C ARG A 79 9.04 4.01 11.79
N THR A 80 8.81 5.13 11.10
CA THR A 80 7.61 5.28 10.27
C THR A 80 7.75 4.45 9.00
N ILE A 81 6.75 3.61 8.73
CA ILE A 81 6.66 2.87 7.47
C ILE A 81 6.07 3.79 6.40
N TRP A 82 6.92 4.30 5.52
CA TRP A 82 6.57 5.21 4.42
C TRP A 82 6.16 4.45 3.15
N ALA A 83 5.12 3.62 3.26
CA ALA A 83 4.58 2.86 2.13
C ALA A 83 3.26 3.46 1.59
N ALA A 84 2.33 3.81 2.48
CA ALA A 84 1.04 4.37 2.08
C ALA A 84 1.19 5.85 1.68
N ALA A 85 0.78 6.20 0.45
CA ALA A 85 0.82 7.56 -0.09
C ALA A 85 0.23 8.60 0.89
N GLY A 86 -0.94 8.33 1.45
CA GLY A 86 -1.65 9.23 2.35
C GLY A 86 -0.82 9.67 3.56
N LYS A 87 0.16 8.86 4.01
CA LYS A 87 1.04 9.26 5.12
C LYS A 87 1.87 10.49 4.79
N PHE A 88 2.26 10.68 3.54
CA PHE A 88 3.03 11.85 3.12
C PHE A 88 2.23 13.15 3.26
N ALA A 89 0.90 13.11 3.27
CA ALA A 89 0.06 14.28 3.50
C ALA A 89 0.19 14.87 4.91
N SER A 90 0.72 14.11 5.87
CA SER A 90 1.01 14.59 7.23
C SER A 90 2.28 15.44 7.32
N LEU A 91 3.12 15.43 6.28
CA LEU A 91 4.36 16.18 6.26
C LEU A 91 4.10 17.68 6.03
N PRO A 92 4.85 18.57 6.68
CA PRO A 92 4.83 19.99 6.37
C PRO A 92 5.18 20.25 4.90
N GLY A 93 4.62 21.33 4.35
CA GLY A 93 4.88 21.72 2.97
C GLY A 93 6.37 21.97 2.68
N GLY A 94 6.84 21.52 1.52
CA GLY A 94 8.22 21.65 1.03
C GLY A 94 9.19 20.58 1.54
N VAL A 95 8.78 19.76 2.52
CA VAL A 95 9.65 18.73 3.11
C VAL A 95 10.02 17.66 2.07
N LEU A 96 9.07 17.23 1.24
CA LEU A 96 9.33 16.21 0.24
C LEU A 96 10.29 16.71 -0.83
N SER A 97 10.08 17.92 -1.35
CA SER A 97 10.98 18.54 -2.32
C SER A 97 12.40 18.70 -1.75
N SER A 98 12.52 19.15 -0.49
CA SER A 98 13.81 19.33 0.16
C SER A 98 14.56 18.01 0.38
N ILE A 99 13.86 16.93 0.72
CA ILE A 99 14.48 15.61 0.93
C ILE A 99 15.13 15.07 -0.34
N VAL A 100 14.46 15.24 -1.48
CA VAL A 100 14.95 14.72 -2.77
C VAL A 100 15.94 15.67 -3.46
N GLU A 101 16.08 16.90 -2.99
CA GLU A 101 16.99 17.89 -3.56
C GLU A 101 18.45 17.39 -3.51
N GLY A 102 19.14 17.45 -4.66
CA GLY A 102 20.53 16.99 -4.79
C GLY A 102 20.75 15.47 -4.66
N ARG A 103 19.69 14.67 -4.54
CA ARG A 103 19.80 13.20 -4.43
C ARG A 103 19.89 12.56 -5.81
N SER A 104 20.75 11.56 -5.94
CA SER A 104 20.95 10.83 -7.20
C SER A 104 19.71 10.05 -7.66
N TYR A 105 18.83 9.66 -6.73
CA TYR A 105 17.60 8.94 -7.05
C TYR A 105 16.42 9.85 -7.40
N ARG A 106 16.59 11.19 -7.37
CA ARG A 106 15.48 12.16 -7.49
C ARG A 106 14.70 11.95 -8.77
N ASP A 107 15.38 11.97 -9.92
CA ASP A 107 14.70 11.88 -11.22
C ASP A 107 14.08 10.50 -11.43
N ASP A 108 14.78 9.45 -10.98
CA ASP A 108 14.29 8.07 -10.98
C ASP A 108 13.01 7.90 -10.13
N LEU A 109 12.84 8.71 -9.08
CA LEU A 109 11.65 8.71 -8.23
C LEU A 109 10.54 9.62 -8.77
N CYS A 110 10.86 10.86 -9.12
CA CYS A 110 9.87 11.88 -9.50
C CYS A 110 9.29 11.66 -10.90
N GLY A 111 10.12 11.21 -11.86
CA GLY A 111 9.69 11.00 -13.24
C GLY A 111 8.49 10.05 -13.37
N PRO A 112 8.54 8.83 -12.77
CA PRO A 112 7.42 7.89 -12.81
C PRO A 112 6.12 8.39 -12.17
N LEU A 113 6.20 9.38 -11.26
CA LEU A 113 5.02 9.95 -10.59
C LEU A 113 4.34 11.05 -11.42
N ALA A 114 4.98 11.54 -12.49
CA ALA A 114 4.47 12.66 -13.28
C ALA A 114 3.05 12.41 -13.84
N PRO A 115 2.70 11.24 -14.41
CA PRO A 115 1.33 10.98 -14.86
C PRO A 115 0.32 11.03 -13.72
N LEU A 116 0.68 10.50 -12.54
CA LEU A 116 -0.17 10.53 -11.37
C LEU A 116 -0.44 11.96 -10.91
N HIS A 117 0.60 12.80 -10.82
CA HIS A 117 0.45 14.19 -10.42
C HIS A 117 -0.31 15.05 -11.44
N ALA A 118 -0.20 14.74 -12.74
CA ALA A 118 -0.94 15.44 -13.79
C ALA A 118 -2.47 15.24 -13.66
N HIS A 119 -2.90 14.03 -13.28
CA HIS A 119 -4.32 13.69 -13.16
C HIS A 119 -4.89 13.85 -11.74
N TYR A 120 -4.03 13.79 -10.73
CA TYR A 120 -4.34 13.87 -9.31
C TYR A 120 -3.50 14.98 -8.64
N PRO A 121 -3.86 16.26 -8.82
CA PRO A 121 -3.07 17.39 -8.30
C PRO A 121 -3.02 17.45 -6.76
N ASP A 122 -4.01 16.86 -6.09
CA ASP A 122 -4.08 16.77 -4.63
C ASP A 122 -3.43 15.48 -4.07
N HIS A 123 -2.67 14.75 -4.90
CA HIS A 123 -1.93 13.58 -4.46
C HIS A 123 -1.06 13.88 -3.22
N PRO A 124 -1.01 13.01 -2.21
CA PRO A 124 -0.21 13.22 -0.99
C PRO A 124 1.29 13.50 -1.21
N MET A 125 1.82 13.07 -2.35
CA MET A 125 3.22 13.28 -2.75
C MET A 125 3.38 14.35 -3.84
N ARG A 126 2.39 15.23 -4.05
CA ARG A 126 2.37 16.25 -5.12
C ARG A 126 3.59 17.16 -5.21
N GLU A 127 4.37 17.27 -4.14
CA GLU A 127 5.62 18.06 -4.11
C GLU A 127 6.79 17.38 -4.84
N LEU A 128 6.68 16.07 -5.10
CA LEU A 128 7.66 15.29 -5.85
C LEU A 128 7.43 15.46 -7.35
N THR A 129 7.58 16.70 -7.83
CA THR A 129 7.53 17.00 -9.25
C THR A 129 8.93 17.01 -9.85
N GLN A 130 9.02 16.55 -11.10
CA GLN A 130 10.17 16.85 -11.94
C GLN A 130 10.04 18.29 -12.45
N ALA A 131 11.16 18.98 -12.69
CA ALA A 131 11.14 20.19 -13.51
C ALA A 131 10.68 19.78 -14.92
N ALA A 132 9.40 20.00 -15.22
CA ALA A 132 8.78 19.44 -16.40
C ALA A 132 9.25 20.13 -17.68
N THR A 133 9.62 19.33 -18.69
CA THR A 133 9.25 19.62 -20.08
C THR A 133 7.78 19.23 -20.22
N GLU A 134 6.89 20.23 -20.18
CA GLU A 134 5.46 20.14 -19.83
C GLU A 134 4.56 19.33 -20.79
N GLU A 135 5.01 18.98 -22.00
CA GLU A 135 4.09 18.53 -23.06
C GLU A 135 3.79 17.01 -23.10
N ARG A 136 4.61 16.15 -22.47
CA ARG A 136 4.50 14.69 -22.68
C ARG A 136 3.48 13.97 -21.78
N TRP A 137 3.18 14.50 -20.60
CA TRP A 137 2.53 13.73 -19.52
C TRP A 137 1.06 14.09 -19.27
N LEU A 138 0.56 15.19 -19.85
CA LEU A 138 -0.83 15.62 -19.76
C LEU A 138 -1.84 14.69 -20.47
N GLN A 139 -1.36 13.73 -21.28
CA GLN A 139 -2.21 12.91 -22.15
C GLN A 139 -2.17 11.39 -21.90
N ASP A 140 -1.42 10.90 -20.90
CA ASP A 140 -1.24 9.45 -20.74
C ASP A 140 -1.94 8.87 -19.50
N LEU A 141 -3.25 9.13 -19.39
CA LEU A 141 -4.13 8.41 -18.47
C LEU A 141 -4.11 6.89 -18.75
N GLY A 142 -3.77 6.49 -19.98
CA GLY A 142 -3.64 5.10 -20.41
C GLY A 142 -2.66 4.30 -19.58
N VAL A 143 -1.47 4.85 -19.29
CA VAL A 143 -0.47 4.21 -18.41
C VAL A 143 -1.02 3.96 -17.00
N LEU A 144 -1.68 4.97 -16.40
CA LEU A 144 -2.28 4.80 -15.07
C LEU A 144 -3.38 3.74 -15.06
N LYS A 145 -4.26 3.75 -16.07
CA LYS A 145 -5.34 2.76 -16.21
C LYS A 145 -4.81 1.34 -16.38
N ALA A 146 -3.81 1.16 -17.25
CA ALA A 146 -3.20 -0.14 -17.48
C ALA A 146 -2.59 -0.68 -16.19
N LEU A 147 -1.82 0.14 -15.47
CA LEU A 147 -1.18 -0.26 -14.23
C LEU A 147 -2.20 -0.56 -13.13
N VAL A 148 -3.20 0.30 -12.94
CA VAL A 148 -4.30 0.04 -12.00
C VAL A 148 -5.01 -1.26 -12.36
N GLY A 149 -5.30 -1.50 -13.64
CA GLY A 149 -5.91 -2.74 -14.14
C GLY A 149 -5.11 -4.00 -13.79
N VAL A 150 -3.78 -3.95 -13.90
CA VAL A 150 -2.90 -5.05 -13.45
C VAL A 150 -3.00 -5.25 -11.94
N LEU A 151 -3.04 -4.15 -11.16
CA LEU A 151 -3.13 -4.22 -9.70
C LEU A 151 -4.48 -4.76 -9.19
N PHE A 152 -5.56 -4.75 -9.99
CA PHE A 152 -6.83 -5.37 -9.59
C PHE A 152 -6.67 -6.86 -9.27
N ASP A 153 -5.83 -7.58 -10.01
CA ASP A 153 -5.39 -8.92 -9.61
C ASP A 153 -4.29 -8.81 -8.55
N ARG A 154 -4.72 -8.91 -7.29
CA ARG A 154 -3.85 -8.90 -6.11
C ARG A 154 -2.77 -10.00 -6.13
N SER A 155 -2.99 -11.08 -6.88
CA SER A 155 -2.06 -12.20 -7.01
C SER A 155 -1.14 -12.12 -8.23
N SER A 156 -1.31 -11.10 -9.08
CA SER A 156 -0.38 -10.85 -10.18
C SER A 156 1.03 -10.61 -9.66
N THR A 157 2.04 -10.96 -10.46
CA THR A 157 3.44 -10.72 -10.11
C THR A 157 3.70 -9.25 -9.78
N CYS A 158 3.14 -8.31 -10.57
CA CYS A 158 3.24 -6.89 -10.31
C CYS A 158 2.66 -6.51 -8.94
N ALA A 159 1.42 -6.90 -8.64
CA ALA A 159 0.79 -6.60 -7.35
C ALA A 159 1.55 -7.23 -6.17
N ILE A 160 2.15 -8.42 -6.35
CA ILE A 160 2.95 -9.07 -5.31
C ILE A 160 4.27 -8.35 -5.08
N MET A 161 4.94 -7.84 -6.11
CA MET A 161 6.19 -7.08 -5.94
C MET A 161 5.97 -5.72 -5.29
N VAL A 162 4.84 -5.07 -5.56
CA VAL A 162 4.41 -3.85 -4.86
C VAL A 162 4.16 -4.15 -3.37
N GLN A 163 3.41 -5.22 -3.08
CA GLN A 163 3.13 -5.67 -1.72
C GLN A 163 4.42 -6.10 -0.99
N ALA A 164 5.35 -6.76 -1.68
CA ALA A 164 6.65 -7.12 -1.14
C ALA A 164 7.45 -5.87 -0.77
N THR A 165 7.48 -4.85 -1.64
CA THR A 165 8.18 -3.59 -1.32
C THR A 165 7.57 -2.88 -0.12
N ALA A 166 6.25 -2.80 0.00
CA ALA A 166 5.62 -2.24 1.21
C ALA A 166 5.99 -3.03 2.48
N THR A 167 6.09 -4.35 2.38
CA THR A 167 6.53 -5.23 3.49
C THR A 167 8.02 -5.03 3.81
N TRP A 168 8.87 -4.89 2.78
CA TRP A 168 10.28 -4.56 2.93
C TRP A 168 10.47 -3.25 3.69
N LEU A 169 9.68 -2.22 3.39
CA LEU A 169 9.74 -0.95 4.12
C LEU A 169 9.39 -1.11 5.61
N ALA A 170 8.57 -2.10 5.98
CA ALA A 170 8.32 -2.41 7.38
C ALA A 170 9.51 -3.09 8.07
N PHE A 171 10.25 -3.96 7.36
CA PHE A 171 11.52 -4.50 7.84
C PHE A 171 12.58 -3.40 7.98
N ASP A 172 12.71 -2.55 6.96
CA ASP A 172 13.70 -1.48 6.89
C ASP A 172 13.47 -0.37 7.94
N ALA A 173 12.22 -0.16 8.36
CA ALA A 173 11.85 0.74 9.47
C ALA A 173 11.89 0.05 10.85
N GLU A 174 12.39 -1.19 10.94
CA GLU A 174 12.43 -2.02 12.15
C GLU A 174 11.06 -2.28 12.82
N ARG A 175 9.96 -2.07 12.09
CA ARG A 175 8.58 -2.27 12.57
C ARG A 175 8.08 -3.69 12.39
N LEU A 176 8.71 -4.46 11.51
CA LEU A 176 8.43 -5.87 11.30
C LEU A 176 9.64 -6.71 11.69
N LYS A 177 9.43 -7.67 12.60
CA LYS A 177 10.42 -8.69 12.98
C LYS A 177 9.75 -10.06 12.87
N VAL A 178 10.44 -10.99 12.23
CA VAL A 178 9.90 -12.32 11.93
C VAL A 178 10.78 -13.37 12.59
N SER A 179 10.15 -14.31 13.30
CA SER A 179 10.86 -15.44 13.91
C SER A 179 11.31 -16.44 12.86
N ALA A 180 12.45 -17.08 13.10
CA ALA A 180 12.93 -18.19 12.27
C ALA A 180 11.84 -19.28 12.13
N GLY A 181 11.72 -19.86 10.95
CA GLY A 181 10.75 -20.91 10.63
C GLY A 181 9.39 -20.42 10.10
N LEU A 182 9.10 -19.12 10.14
CA LEU A 182 7.97 -18.55 9.40
C LEU A 182 8.35 -18.30 7.94
N ALA A 183 7.39 -18.36 7.01
CA ALA A 183 7.66 -18.17 5.59
C ALA A 183 8.32 -16.81 5.29
N LEU A 184 7.89 -15.74 5.96
CA LEU A 184 8.50 -14.41 5.80
C LEU A 184 9.96 -14.32 6.29
N ALA A 185 10.48 -15.31 7.03
CA ALA A 185 11.90 -15.34 7.38
C ALA A 185 12.78 -15.52 6.13
N ASP A 186 12.25 -16.15 5.08
CA ASP A 186 12.90 -16.33 3.79
C ASP A 186 12.51 -15.24 2.77
N PHE A 187 12.12 -14.05 3.23
CA PHE A 187 11.61 -12.95 2.40
C PHE A 187 12.36 -12.72 1.07
N PRO A 188 13.72 -12.77 1.00
CA PRO A 188 14.44 -12.58 -0.27
C PRO A 188 14.04 -13.54 -1.39
N ARG A 189 13.53 -14.74 -1.09
CA ARG A 189 13.06 -15.72 -2.08
C ARG A 189 11.76 -15.29 -2.80
N ILE A 190 11.16 -14.16 -2.43
CA ILE A 190 10.01 -13.60 -3.16
C ILE A 190 10.37 -13.25 -4.62
N GLU A 191 11.67 -13.03 -4.91
CA GLU A 191 12.18 -12.84 -6.28
C GLU A 191 11.78 -13.97 -7.24
N ASP A 192 11.59 -15.19 -6.71
CA ASP A 192 11.24 -16.38 -7.47
C ASP A 192 9.70 -16.55 -7.63
N TYR A 193 8.89 -15.53 -7.35
CA TYR A 193 7.43 -15.61 -7.49
C TYR A 193 6.97 -15.46 -8.95
N PRO A 194 6.02 -16.29 -9.45
CA PRO A 194 5.27 -17.36 -8.77
C PRO A 194 5.87 -18.78 -8.94
N GLU A 195 7.11 -18.89 -9.40
CA GLU A 195 7.70 -20.12 -9.93
C GLU A 195 7.96 -21.24 -8.91
N THR A 196 7.97 -20.93 -7.61
CA THR A 196 8.26 -21.93 -6.57
C THR A 196 7.17 -21.97 -5.49
N GLU A 197 6.98 -23.13 -4.86
CA GLU A 197 6.06 -23.27 -3.73
C GLU A 197 6.48 -22.37 -2.56
N GLN A 198 7.80 -22.19 -2.35
CA GLN A 198 8.33 -21.31 -1.31
C GLN A 198 7.97 -19.85 -1.58
N SER A 199 8.20 -19.34 -2.80
CA SER A 199 7.86 -17.96 -3.16
C SER A 199 6.35 -17.69 -3.09
N GLN A 200 5.51 -18.68 -3.43
CA GLN A 200 4.06 -18.60 -3.25
C GLN A 200 3.64 -18.54 -1.77
N ARG A 201 4.27 -19.33 -0.89
CA ARG A 201 4.02 -19.27 0.57
C ARG A 201 4.46 -17.93 1.18
N ILE A 202 5.58 -17.38 0.71
CA ILE A 202 6.04 -16.05 1.10
C ILE A 202 5.03 -14.99 0.64
N ALA A 203 4.60 -15.04 -0.62
CA ALA A 203 3.58 -14.13 -1.16
C ALA A 203 2.26 -14.17 -0.38
N ALA A 204 1.79 -15.36 0.01
CA ALA A 204 0.63 -15.51 0.87
C ALA A 204 0.82 -14.84 2.24
N SER A 205 2.02 -14.98 2.82
CA SER A 205 2.35 -14.37 4.11
C SER A 205 2.46 -12.85 4.01
N ILE A 206 3.06 -12.33 2.94
CA ILE A 206 3.10 -10.89 2.61
C ILE A 206 1.68 -10.30 2.58
N ARG A 207 0.74 -10.96 1.87
CA ARG A 207 -0.66 -10.50 1.77
C ARG A 207 -1.32 -10.43 3.15
N ALA A 208 -1.12 -11.47 3.98
CA ALA A 208 -1.69 -11.52 5.33
C ALA A 208 -1.12 -10.41 6.22
N THR A 209 0.20 -10.23 6.22
CA THR A 209 0.88 -9.19 7.01
C THR A 209 0.47 -7.79 6.57
N LEU A 210 0.32 -7.54 5.27
CA LEU A 210 -0.14 -6.24 4.80
C LEU A 210 -1.58 -5.91 5.22
N ASN A 211 -2.50 -6.88 5.17
CA ASN A 211 -3.85 -6.66 5.67
C ASN A 211 -3.81 -6.23 7.15
N GLN A 212 -2.96 -6.88 7.96
CA GLN A 212 -2.79 -6.49 9.35
C GLN A 212 -2.22 -5.08 9.50
N MET A 213 -1.16 -4.73 8.76
CA MET A 213 -0.52 -3.41 8.86
C MET A 213 -1.39 -2.27 8.34
N PHE A 214 -2.20 -2.49 7.30
CA PHE A 214 -3.17 -1.50 6.81
C PHE A 214 -4.43 -1.41 7.67
N GLY A 215 -4.75 -2.45 8.44
CA GLY A 215 -5.85 -2.43 9.41
C GLY A 215 -5.49 -1.74 10.72
N ASP A 216 -4.24 -1.31 10.88
CA ASP A 216 -3.72 -0.65 12.07
C ASP A 216 -3.17 0.74 11.72
N ALA A 217 -3.80 1.77 12.31
CA ALA A 217 -3.45 3.17 12.11
C ALA A 217 -2.04 3.52 12.62
N ASP A 218 -1.54 2.82 13.64
CA ASP A 218 -0.19 3.00 14.17
C ASP A 218 0.87 2.29 13.31
N MET A 219 0.45 1.53 12.30
CA MET A 219 1.32 0.78 11.39
C MET A 219 1.37 1.41 10.01
N MET A 220 0.52 1.02 9.07
CA MET A 220 0.64 1.42 7.66
C MET A 220 -0.59 2.19 7.14
N ALA A 221 -1.73 2.12 7.83
CA ALA A 221 -2.88 2.93 7.44
C ALA A 221 -2.51 4.43 7.47
N SER A 222 -2.90 5.18 6.44
CA SER A 222 -2.68 6.63 6.42
C SER A 222 -3.67 7.38 7.29
N GLY A 223 -4.88 6.83 7.48
CA GLY A 223 -5.99 7.52 8.13
C GLY A 223 -6.53 8.71 7.33
N THR A 224 -6.12 8.86 6.08
CA THR A 224 -6.53 9.96 5.19
C THR A 224 -7.65 9.54 4.25
N ASP A 225 -8.35 10.52 3.68
CA ASP A 225 -9.39 10.29 2.66
C ASP A 225 -8.81 10.08 1.26
N TRP A 226 -7.47 9.95 1.13
CA TRP A 226 -6.79 9.79 -0.16
C TRP A 226 -7.37 8.65 -1.03
N PRO A 227 -7.60 7.43 -0.50
CA PRO A 227 -8.15 6.36 -1.33
C PRO A 227 -9.53 6.69 -1.91
N THR A 228 -10.38 7.34 -1.11
CA THR A 228 -11.70 7.81 -1.55
C THR A 228 -11.58 8.89 -2.62
N ALA A 229 -10.71 9.88 -2.39
CA ALA A 229 -10.46 10.97 -3.33
C ALA A 229 -9.91 10.45 -4.67
N PHE A 230 -9.01 9.46 -4.63
CA PHE A 230 -8.47 8.80 -5.81
C PHE A 230 -9.58 8.17 -6.67
N TRP A 231 -10.47 7.37 -6.07
CA TRP A 231 -11.53 6.71 -6.83
C TRP A 231 -12.59 7.69 -7.33
N ASN A 232 -12.99 8.67 -6.51
CA ASN A 232 -13.93 9.72 -6.93
C ASN A 232 -13.37 10.51 -8.13
N ARG A 233 -12.10 10.90 -8.07
CA ARG A 233 -11.45 11.59 -9.19
C ARG A 233 -11.33 10.69 -10.42
N GLY A 234 -11.06 9.40 -10.23
CA GLY A 234 -11.06 8.42 -11.33
C GLY A 234 -12.36 8.40 -12.12
N LEU A 235 -13.52 8.49 -11.44
CA LEU A 235 -14.84 8.58 -12.06
C LEU A 235 -15.09 9.89 -12.82
N GLU A 236 -14.40 10.97 -12.45
CA GLU A 236 -14.49 12.25 -13.16
C GLU A 236 -13.61 12.27 -14.42
N LEU A 237 -12.47 11.56 -14.38
CA LEU A 237 -11.50 11.48 -15.48
C LEU A 237 -12.02 10.65 -16.65
N GLU A 238 -12.89 9.68 -16.39
CA GLU A 238 -13.64 8.96 -17.41
C GLU A 238 -15.12 8.91 -17.04
N GLN A 239 -15.96 9.57 -17.84
CA GLN A 239 -17.39 9.28 -17.81
C GLN A 239 -17.56 7.81 -18.24
N CYS A 240 -18.16 6.99 -17.39
CA CYS A 240 -18.50 5.61 -17.75
C CYS A 240 -19.26 5.62 -19.09
N GLU A 241 -18.74 4.91 -20.08
CA GLU A 241 -19.50 4.61 -21.30
C GLU A 241 -20.67 3.67 -20.91
N ASP A 242 -21.88 4.03 -21.32
CA ASP A 242 -23.13 3.29 -21.06
C ASP A 242 -23.13 1.86 -21.64
#